data_AF-A0A345QUE4-F1
#
_entry.id   AF-A0A345QUE4-F1
#
_cell.length_a   1.000
_cell.length_b   1.000
_cell.length_c   1.000
_cell.angle_alpha   90.00
_cell.angle_beta   90.00
_cell.angle_gamma   90.00
#
_symmetry.space_group_name_H-M   'P 1'
#
loop_
_entity.id
_entity.type
_entity.pdbx_description
1 polymer ?
#
loop_
_entity_poly.entity_id
_entity_poly.type
_entity_poly.pdbx_seq_one_letter_code
_entity_poly.pdbx_strand_id
1 'polypeptide(L)'
;MDIEQLVDHFGAGTVLFIIALAVGILFGGAAQHSRFCLRSAAIEFSERRWGVSIATWFVAFGAAVASVQFLIAAEYFDVSEARQIAATGSLSGAIIGGLLFGSGMILARG
;
A
#
# COMPACT_ATOMS: atom_id res chain seq x y z
N MET A 1 -14.08 3.87 -23.56
CA MET A 1 -14.42 5.18 -22.98
C MET A 1 -13.13 5.70 -22.42
N ASP A 2 -12.52 6.66 -23.10
CA ASP A 2 -11.25 7.21 -22.66
C ASP A 2 -11.46 7.94 -21.33
N ILE A 3 -10.50 7.79 -20.40
CA ILE A 3 -10.51 8.52 -19.13
C ILE A 3 -10.63 10.04 -19.40
N GLU A 4 -10.10 10.50 -20.53
CA GLU A 4 -10.20 11.87 -21.01
C GLU A 4 -11.65 12.34 -21.21
N GLN A 5 -12.52 11.52 -21.82
CA GLN A 5 -13.93 11.86 -22.00
C GLN A 5 -14.68 11.95 -20.66
N LEU A 6 -14.28 11.13 -19.68
CA LEU A 6 -14.87 11.13 -18.35
C LEU A 6 -14.41 12.35 -17.54
N VAL A 7 -13.15 12.75 -17.69
CA VAL A 7 -12.59 13.96 -17.09
C VAL A 7 -13.22 15.22 -17.70
N ASP A 8 -13.43 15.25 -19.01
CA ASP A 8 -14.08 16.39 -19.68
C ASP A 8 -15.54 16.56 -19.26
N HIS A 9 -16.26 15.46 -18.98
CA HIS A 9 -17.67 15.52 -18.60
C HIS A 9 -17.90 15.76 -17.10
N PHE A 10 -17.11 15.12 -16.22
CA PHE A 10 -17.32 15.14 -14.77
C PHE A 10 -16.28 15.96 -13.98
N GLY A 11 -15.22 16.44 -14.65
CA GLY A 11 -14.10 17.12 -14.03
C GLY A 11 -13.10 16.16 -13.39
N ALA A 12 -11.80 16.51 -13.47
CA ALA A 12 -10.72 15.69 -12.96
C ALA A 12 -10.85 15.34 -11.47
N GLY A 13 -11.32 16.28 -10.64
CA GLY A 13 -11.48 16.08 -9.20
C GLY A 13 -12.49 14.98 -8.85
N THR A 14 -13.63 14.95 -9.54
CA THR A 14 -14.68 13.94 -9.31
C THR A 14 -14.21 12.56 -9.72
N VAL A 15 -13.56 12.45 -10.89
CA VAL A 15 -13.02 11.18 -11.40
C VAL A 15 -11.95 10.64 -10.45
N LEU A 16 -11.02 11.49 -10.01
CA LEU A 16 -9.99 11.12 -9.04
C LEU A 16 -10.61 10.65 -7.72
N PHE A 17 -11.63 11.35 -7.21
CA PHE A 17 -12.31 10.96 -5.98
C PHE A 17 -12.97 9.59 -6.10
N ILE A 18 -13.71 9.33 -7.18
CA ILE A 18 -14.39 8.04 -7.40
C ILE A 18 -13.38 6.90 -7.51
N ILE A 19 -12.29 7.10 -8.27
CA ILE A 19 -11.24 6.10 -8.41
C ILE A 19 -10.57 5.83 -7.05
N ALA A 20 -10.16 6.88 -6.33
CA ALA A 20 -9.53 6.74 -5.02
C ALA A 20 -10.47 6.07 -3.99
N LEU A 21 -11.76 6.41 -4.02
CA LEU A 21 -12.77 5.81 -3.15
C LEU A 21 -12.95 4.32 -3.47
N ALA A 22 -13.08 3.95 -4.75
CA ALA A 22 -13.21 2.57 -5.17
C ALA A 22 -11.99 1.73 -4.77
N VAL A 23 -10.78 2.26 -4.99
CA VAL A 23 -9.52 1.63 -4.54
C VAL A 23 -9.49 1.49 -3.02
N GLY A 24 -9.87 2.54 -2.29
CA GLY A 24 -9.91 2.52 -0.82
C GLY A 24 -10.89 1.50 -0.25
N ILE A 25 -12.09 1.37 -0.84
CA ILE A 25 -13.09 0.37 -0.44
C ILE A 25 -12.57 -1.04 -0.71
N LEU A 26 -12.02 -1.30 -1.90
CA LEU A 26 -11.49 -2.60 -2.26
C LEU A 26 -10.32 -3.00 -1.35
N PHE A 27 -9.38 -2.09 -1.15
CA PHE A 27 -8.24 -2.31 -0.27
C PHE A 27 -8.66 -2.50 1.19
N GLY A 28 -9.56 -1.64 1.70
CA GLY A 28 -10.07 -1.72 3.07
C GLY A 28 -10.83 -3.02 3.32
N GLY A 29 -11.69 -3.45 2.39
CA GLY A 29 -12.40 -4.72 2.46
C GLY A 29 -11.45 -5.92 2.46
N ALA A 30 -10.44 -5.92 1.58
CA ALA A 30 -9.41 -6.95 1.54
C ALA A 30 -8.57 -6.99 2.83
N ALA A 31 -8.21 -5.82 3.38
CA ALA A 31 -7.45 -5.71 4.62
C ALA A 31 -8.24 -6.25 5.83
N GLN A 32 -9.54 -5.94 5.92
CA GLN A 32 -10.42 -6.48 6.97
C GLN A 32 -10.59 -7.99 6.85
N HIS A 33 -10.78 -8.52 5.64
CA HIS A 33 -10.95 -9.96 5.42
C HIS A 33 -9.69 -10.76 5.77
N SER A 34 -8.52 -10.27 5.36
CA SER A 34 -7.23 -10.93 5.59
C SER A 34 -6.70 -10.78 7.02
N ARG A 35 -7.32 -9.92 7.85
CA ARG A 35 -6.81 -9.55 9.19
C ARG A 35 -5.32 -9.15 9.13
N PHE A 36 -4.96 -8.41 8.07
CA PHE A 36 -3.61 -7.96 7.84
C PHE A 36 -3.23 -6.89 8.87
N CYS A 37 -2.63 -7.30 9.98
CA CYS A 37 -1.99 -6.39 10.92
C CYS A 37 -0.48 -6.55 10.80
N LEU A 38 0.18 -5.51 10.29
CA LEU A 38 1.65 -5.42 10.26
C LEU A 38 2.24 -5.71 11.66
N ARG A 39 1.55 -5.26 12.70
CA ARG A 39 1.92 -5.46 14.11
C ARG A 39 1.93 -6.94 14.51
N SER A 40 0.91 -7.72 14.17
CA SER A 40 0.86 -9.14 14.57
C SER A 40 1.94 -9.92 13.85
N ALA A 41 2.17 -9.65 12.56
CA ALA A 41 3.27 -10.24 11.80
C ALA A 41 4.65 -9.88 12.38
N ALA A 42 4.87 -8.62 12.79
CA ALA A 42 6.12 -8.18 13.41
C ALA A 42 6.38 -8.84 14.77
N ILE A 43 5.33 -8.99 15.61
CA ILE A 43 5.42 -9.69 16.90
C ILE A 43 5.75 -11.17 16.66
N GLU A 44 5.01 -11.82 15.75
CA GLU A 44 5.18 -13.24 15.42
C GLU A 44 6.60 -13.53 14.86
N PHE A 45 7.11 -12.64 14.01
CA PHE A 45 8.48 -12.68 13.52
C PHE A 45 9.53 -12.51 14.64
N SER A 46 9.32 -11.53 15.54
CA SER A 46 10.21 -11.29 16.69
C SER A 46 10.28 -12.51 17.63
N GLU A 47 9.15 -13.17 17.83
CA GLU A 47 9.04 -14.38 18.65
C GLU A 47 9.50 -15.66 17.92
N ARG A 48 9.95 -15.55 16.67
CA ARG A 48 10.36 -16.67 15.79
C ARG A 48 9.25 -17.72 15.61
N ARG A 49 7.99 -17.27 15.69
CA ARG A 49 6.82 -18.10 15.41
C ARG A 49 6.47 -17.95 13.94
N TRP A 50 6.06 -19.05 13.32
CA TRP A 50 5.53 -19.04 11.96
C TRP A 50 4.06 -19.35 12.06
N GLY A 51 3.23 -18.31 12.01
CA GLY A 51 1.79 -18.49 11.96
C GLY A 51 1.16 -17.72 10.81
N VAL A 52 -0.16 -17.58 10.90
CA VAL A 52 -0.97 -17.16 9.77
C VAL A 52 -0.73 -15.70 9.42
N SER A 53 -0.36 -14.85 10.40
CA SER A 53 -0.16 -13.42 10.16
C SER A 53 1.09 -13.15 9.32
N ILE A 54 2.22 -13.76 9.68
CA ILE A 54 3.47 -13.60 8.92
C ILE A 54 3.35 -14.16 7.49
N ALA A 55 2.68 -15.32 7.32
CA ALA A 55 2.46 -15.90 6.00
C ALA A 55 1.59 -14.99 5.11
N THR A 56 0.48 -14.48 5.66
CA THR A 56 -0.41 -13.55 4.94
C THR A 56 0.34 -12.27 4.57
N TRP A 57 1.19 -11.76 5.47
CA TRP A 57 2.00 -10.59 5.22
C TRP A 57 2.98 -10.78 4.05
N PHE A 58 3.76 -11.87 4.07
CA PHE A 58 4.71 -12.17 2.99
C PHE A 58 4.04 -12.40 1.65
N VAL A 59 2.90 -13.10 1.62
CA VAL A 59 2.15 -13.34 0.38
C VAL A 59 1.63 -12.02 -0.19
N ALA A 60 1.02 -11.16 0.64
CA ALA A 60 0.53 -9.87 0.20
C ALA A 60 1.67 -8.95 -0.30
N PHE A 61 2.77 -8.87 0.45
CA PHE A 61 3.93 -8.08 0.07
C PHE A 61 4.58 -8.60 -1.22
N GLY A 62 4.77 -9.92 -1.33
CA GLY A 62 5.33 -10.56 -2.52
C GLY A 62 4.44 -10.38 -3.74
N ALA A 63 3.13 -10.53 -3.60
CA ALA A 63 2.19 -10.28 -4.68
C ALA A 63 2.21 -8.82 -5.15
N ALA A 64 2.30 -7.86 -4.23
CA ALA A 64 2.40 -6.45 -4.55
C ALA A 64 3.69 -6.14 -5.35
N VAL A 65 4.85 -6.60 -4.84
CA VAL A 65 6.14 -6.41 -5.53
C VAL A 65 6.12 -7.10 -6.90
N ALA A 66 5.72 -8.37 -6.98
CA ALA A 66 5.70 -9.11 -8.23
C ALA A 66 4.77 -8.47 -9.27
N SER A 67 3.59 -7.99 -8.85
CA SER A 67 2.65 -7.33 -9.75
C SER A 67 3.22 -6.02 -10.28
N VAL A 68 3.78 -5.16 -9.42
CA VAL A 68 4.39 -3.90 -9.86
C VAL A 68 5.55 -4.15 -10.82
N GLN A 69 6.44 -5.09 -10.49
CA GLN A 69 7.55 -5.46 -11.37
C GLN A 69 7.07 -6.00 -12.72
N PHE A 70 5.99 -6.78 -12.73
CA PHE A 70 5.38 -7.27 -13.96
C PHE A 70 4.81 -6.13 -14.82
N LEU A 71 4.11 -5.15 -14.22
CA LEU A 71 3.59 -3.99 -14.94
C LEU A 71 4.71 -3.12 -15.53
N ILE A 72 5.80 -2.93 -14.79
CA ILE A 72 6.99 -2.22 -15.28
C ILE A 72 7.61 -2.98 -16.47
N ALA A 73 7.79 -4.30 -16.33
CA ALA A 73 8.38 -5.12 -17.39
C ALA A 73 7.50 -5.20 -18.65
N ALA A 74 6.18 -5.04 -18.50
CA ALA A 74 5.23 -4.98 -19.60
C ALA A 74 5.00 -3.56 -20.13
N GLU A 75 5.79 -2.57 -19.68
CA GLU A 75 5.74 -1.16 -20.10
C GLU A 75 4.38 -0.46 -19.86
N TYR A 76 3.54 -1.01 -18.97
CA TYR A 76 2.25 -0.42 -18.60
C TYR A 76 2.35 0.58 -17.43
N PHE A 77 3.49 0.65 -16.76
CA PHE A 77 3.68 1.50 -15.58
C PHE A 77 5.10 2.06 -15.49
N ASP A 78 5.24 3.39 -15.49
CA ASP A 78 6.49 4.08 -15.21
C ASP A 78 6.51 4.63 -13.78
N VAL A 79 7.40 4.07 -12.97
CA VAL A 79 7.58 4.46 -11.56
C VAL A 79 8.15 5.89 -11.43
N SER A 80 8.77 6.40 -12.49
CA SER A 80 9.38 7.73 -12.53
C SER A 80 8.34 8.85 -12.53
N GLU A 81 7.14 8.59 -13.05
CA GLU A 81 6.01 9.53 -13.02
C GLU A 81 5.29 9.52 -11.66
N ALA A 82 5.48 8.45 -10.86
CA ALA A 82 4.93 8.37 -9.52
C ALA A 82 5.70 9.30 -8.57
N ARG A 83 5.22 10.55 -8.46
CA ARG A 83 5.80 11.63 -7.64
C ARG A 83 6.13 11.21 -6.19
N GLN A 84 5.37 10.28 -5.62
CA GLN A 84 5.56 9.76 -4.27
C GLN A 84 6.72 8.77 -4.14
N ILE A 85 7.18 8.16 -5.24
CA ILE A 85 8.26 7.17 -5.27
C ILE A 85 9.53 7.76 -5.92
N ALA A 86 9.38 8.68 -6.87
CA ALA A 86 10.49 9.34 -7.56
C ALA A 86 11.29 10.32 -6.68
N ALA A 87 10.72 10.80 -5.57
CA ALA A 87 11.44 11.66 -4.63
C ALA A 87 12.47 10.84 -3.85
N THR A 88 13.73 11.29 -3.83
CA THR A 88 14.82 10.65 -3.08
C THR A 88 14.44 10.55 -1.60
N GLY A 89 14.14 9.34 -1.15
CA GLY A 89 13.76 9.10 0.24
C GLY A 89 14.89 9.45 1.20
N SER A 90 14.59 10.20 2.26
CA SER A 90 15.56 10.44 3.34
C SER A 90 15.63 9.24 4.28
N LEU A 91 16.82 8.66 4.45
CA LEU A 91 17.04 7.54 5.38
C LEU A 91 16.67 7.92 6.82
N SER A 92 17.03 9.13 7.26
CA SER A 92 16.67 9.61 8.60
C SER A 92 15.16 9.79 8.74
N GLY A 93 14.48 10.23 7.68
CA GLY A 93 13.02 10.33 7.63
C GLY A 93 12.34 8.96 7.74
N ALA A 94 12.86 7.94 7.04
CA ALA A 94 12.35 6.58 7.11
C ALA A 94 12.51 5.97 8.52
N ILE A 95 13.67 6.17 9.16
CA ILE A 95 13.92 5.67 10.52
C ILE A 95 13.03 6.38 11.54
N ILE A 96 13.05 7.72 11.58
CA ILE A 96 12.29 8.49 12.57
C ILE A 96 10.79 8.33 12.34
N GLY A 97 10.33 8.45 11.10
CA GLY A 97 8.93 8.26 10.73
C GLY A 97 8.43 6.86 11.05
N GLY A 98 9.23 5.82 10.76
CA GLY A 98 8.91 4.44 11.10
C GLY A 98 8.77 4.21 12.61
N LEU A 99 9.67 4.78 13.42
CA LEU A 99 9.59 4.69 14.89
C LEU A 99 8.37 5.42 15.46
N LEU A 100 8.06 6.61 14.95
CA LEU A 100 6.87 7.36 15.36
C LEU A 100 5.58 6.65 14.97
N PHE A 101 5.51 6.12 13.75
CA PHE A 101 4.37 5.33 13.27
C PHE A 101 4.19 4.04 14.08
N GLY A 102 5.28 3.30 14.31
CA GLY A 102 5.29 2.09 15.13
C GLY A 102 4.82 2.32 16.56
N SER A 103 5.33 3.36 17.22
CA SER A 103 4.90 3.72 18.58
C SER A 103 3.43 4.17 18.60
N GLY A 104 2.99 4.95 17.61
CA GLY A 104 1.60 5.34 17.42
C GLY A 104 0.65 4.16 17.28
N MET A 105 1.00 3.14 16.48
CA MET A 105 0.20 1.91 16.35
C MET A 105 0.01 1.19 17.69
N ILE A 106 1.06 1.10 18.51
CA ILE A 106 0.98 0.47 19.84
C ILE A 106 0.05 1.29 20.77
N LEU A 107 0.22 2.62 20.80
CA LEU A 107 -0.58 3.51 21.65
C LEU A 107 -2.07 3.52 21.25
N ALA A 108 -2.36 3.50 19.96
CA ALA A 108 -3.73 3.45 19.42
C ALA A 108 -4.37 2.06 19.51
N ARG A 109 -3.63 1.03 19.96
CA ARG A 109 -4.05 -0.38 19.94
C ARG A 109 -4.38 -0.89 18.54
N GLY A 110 -3.70 -0.35 17.53
CA GLY A 110 -3.74 -0.83 16.14
C GLY A 110 -3.04 -2.16 15.95
#